data_AF-A0A0A1MTH8-F1
#
_entry.id   AF-A0A0A1MTH8-F1
#
_cell.length_a   1.000
_cell.length_b   1.000
_cell.length_c   1.000
_cell.angle_alpha   90.00
_cell.angle_beta   90.00
_cell.angle_gamma   90.00
#
_symmetry.space_group_name_H-M   'P 1'
#
loop_
_entity.id
_entity.type
_entity.pdbx_description
1 polymer ?
#
loop_
_entity_poly.entity_id
_entity_poly.type
_entity_poly.pdbx_seq_one_letter_code
_entity_poly.pdbx_strand_id
1 'polypeptide(L)'
;MSTEFILIVVIGLALIYLSTLRNRNKPADRQGRELKSPEEILPEVQQRLESGENKIKLIKHVRIETGLGLEDAKNLVEGNYKMKSPIADSDLKEKVQEMLQSGTGEIKTIKYVREQTGLGLKEAKDFVDNVKKNEEM
;
A
#
# COMPACT_ATOMS: atom_id res chain seq x y z
N MET A 1 39.15 23.59 -30.82
CA MET A 1 37.91 23.12 -30.15
C MET A 1 37.24 24.33 -29.54
N SER A 2 36.10 24.76 -30.07
CA SER A 2 35.39 25.94 -29.56
C SER A 2 34.81 25.66 -28.18
N THR A 3 34.84 26.65 -27.29
CA THR A 3 34.25 26.58 -25.94
C THR A 3 32.76 26.23 -25.99
N GLU A 4 32.06 26.66 -27.03
CA GLU A 4 30.65 26.33 -27.32
C GLU A 4 30.42 24.83 -27.51
N PHE A 5 31.34 24.13 -28.19
CA PHE A 5 31.23 22.68 -28.38
C PHE A 5 31.41 21.93 -27.06
N ILE A 6 32.33 22.38 -26.21
CA ILE A 6 32.56 21.80 -24.88
C ILE A 6 31.32 22.01 -23.99
N LEU A 7 30.69 23.18 -24.05
CA LEU A 7 29.49 23.53 -23.28
C LEU A 7 28.29 22.62 -23.66
N ILE A 8 28.08 22.38 -24.95
CA ILE A 8 27.02 21.49 -25.44
C ILE A 8 27.23 20.05 -24.95
N VAL A 9 28.46 19.55 -24.97
CA VAL A 9 28.79 18.19 -24.51
C VAL A 9 28.56 18.04 -23.00
N VAL A 10 28.96 19.04 -22.21
CA VAL A 10 28.76 19.02 -20.75
C VAL A 10 27.28 19.07 -20.38
N ILE A 11 26.49 19.91 -21.05
CA ILE A 11 25.03 19.97 -20.86
C ILE A 11 24.38 18.64 -21.27
N GLY A 12 24.79 18.05 -22.39
CA GLY A 12 24.28 16.75 -22.85
C GLY A 12 24.54 15.63 -21.83
N LEU A 13 25.77 15.56 -21.30
CA LEU A 13 26.13 14.59 -20.26
C LEU A 13 25.34 14.83 -18.97
N ALA A 14 25.10 16.08 -18.58
CA ALA A 14 24.28 16.41 -17.42
C ALA A 14 22.80 16.00 -17.61
N LEU A 15 22.24 16.19 -18.81
CA LEU A 15 20.86 15.79 -19.13
C LEU A 15 20.69 14.26 -19.16
N ILE A 16 21.69 13.55 -19.70
CA ILE A 16 21.73 12.09 -19.66
C ILE A 16 21.82 11.61 -18.21
N TYR A 17 22.72 12.20 -17.41
CA TYR A 17 22.87 11.88 -16.00
C TYR A 17 21.55 12.12 -15.22
N LEU A 18 20.90 13.28 -15.40
CA LEU A 18 19.61 13.57 -14.77
C LEU A 18 18.48 12.63 -15.22
N SER A 19 18.48 12.23 -16.49
CA SER A 19 17.51 11.24 -17.01
C SER A 19 17.69 9.86 -16.37
N THR A 20 18.94 9.45 -16.10
CA THR A 20 19.22 8.19 -15.38
C THR A 20 18.80 8.22 -13.90
N LEU A 21 18.89 9.39 -13.24
CA LEU A 21 18.42 9.56 -11.86
C LEU A 21 16.88 9.50 -11.75
N ARG A 22 16.14 10.00 -12.74
CA ARG A 22 14.66 10.01 -12.73
C ARG A 22 14.02 8.62 -12.80
N ASN A 23 14.71 7.62 -13.36
CA ASN A 23 14.16 6.27 -13.56
C ASN A 23 14.21 5.36 -12.32
N ARG A 24 14.85 5.80 -11.21
CA ARG A 24 14.92 5.01 -9.97
C ARG A 24 13.68 5.11 -9.08
N ASN A 25 12.77 6.05 -9.36
CA ASN A 25 11.55 6.26 -8.58
C ASN A 25 10.33 5.52 -9.16
N LYS A 26 10.55 4.42 -9.87
CA LYS A 26 9.47 3.54 -10.31
C LYS A 26 8.92 2.82 -9.07
N PRO A 27 7.68 3.09 -8.62
CA PRO A 27 7.07 2.22 -7.64
C PRO A 27 6.99 0.81 -8.25
N ALA A 28 7.54 -0.18 -7.54
CA ALA A 28 6.95 -1.52 -7.55
C ALA A 28 5.48 -1.32 -7.14
N ASP A 29 4.46 -1.91 -7.75
CA ASP A 29 4.35 -3.27 -8.27
C ASP A 29 2.98 -3.47 -8.97
N ARG A 30 2.82 -4.69 -9.50
CA ARG A 30 1.73 -5.26 -10.31
C ARG A 30 0.33 -5.05 -9.71
N GLN A 31 -0.56 -4.34 -10.41
CA GLN A 31 -1.51 -4.80 -11.45
C GLN A 31 -2.86 -5.30 -10.90
N GLY A 32 -3.92 -4.66 -11.41
CA GLY A 32 -5.32 -4.86 -11.04
C GLY A 32 -5.80 -6.29 -11.28
N ARG A 33 -6.04 -6.99 -10.17
CA ARG A 33 -6.94 -8.14 -10.10
C ARG A 33 -8.20 -7.62 -9.44
N GLU A 34 -9.37 -7.92 -10.00
CA GLU A 34 -10.63 -7.56 -9.36
C GLU A 34 -10.65 -8.17 -7.96
N LEU A 35 -10.70 -7.31 -6.95
CA LEU A 35 -10.73 -7.72 -5.56
C LEU A 35 -12.17 -8.14 -5.22
N LYS A 36 -12.47 -9.43 -5.32
CA LYS A 36 -13.71 -10.04 -4.82
C LYS A 36 -13.90 -9.73 -3.34
N SER A 37 -15.15 -9.49 -2.96
CA SER A 37 -15.50 -9.19 -1.59
C SER A 37 -15.29 -10.42 -0.69
N PRO A 38 -14.88 -10.20 0.57
CA PRO A 38 -14.81 -11.25 1.58
C PRO A 38 -15.96 -12.27 1.50
N GLU A 39 -17.20 -11.81 1.37
CA GLU A 39 -18.41 -12.64 1.46
C GLU A 39 -18.70 -13.51 0.23
N GLU A 40 -18.32 -13.09 -0.97
CA GLU A 40 -18.52 -13.87 -2.21
C GLU A 40 -17.50 -14.99 -2.35
N ILE A 41 -16.30 -14.80 -1.81
CA ILE A 41 -15.29 -15.87 -1.78
C ILE A 41 -15.57 -16.83 -0.61
N LEU A 42 -16.36 -16.49 0.40
CA LEU A 42 -16.67 -17.42 1.51
C LEU A 42 -17.21 -18.78 1.03
N PRO A 43 -18.22 -18.89 0.16
CA PRO A 43 -18.70 -20.19 -0.31
C PRO A 43 -17.66 -20.92 -1.16
N GLU A 44 -16.89 -20.21 -1.98
CA GLU A 44 -15.80 -20.80 -2.78
C GLU A 44 -14.64 -21.28 -1.90
N VAL A 45 -14.31 -20.52 -0.85
CA VAL A 45 -13.29 -20.82 0.16
C VAL A 45 -13.73 -21.98 1.02
N GLN A 46 -14.98 -22.03 1.44
CA GLN A 46 -15.55 -23.15 2.17
C GLN A 46 -15.58 -24.41 1.29
N GLN A 47 -16.03 -24.31 0.03
CA GLN A 47 -16.03 -25.43 -0.92
C GLN A 47 -14.61 -25.96 -1.17
N ARG A 48 -13.63 -25.07 -1.34
CA ARG A 48 -12.21 -25.45 -1.52
C ARG A 48 -11.62 -26.04 -0.24
N LEU A 49 -12.00 -25.53 0.93
CA LEU A 49 -11.60 -26.05 2.24
C LEU A 49 -12.16 -27.47 2.46
N GLU A 50 -13.41 -27.71 2.08
CA GLU A 50 -14.08 -29.01 2.13
C GLU A 50 -13.50 -30.00 1.12
N SER A 51 -13.06 -29.54 -0.06
CA SER A 51 -12.36 -30.36 -1.06
C SER A 51 -10.96 -30.81 -0.62
N GLY A 52 -10.52 -30.43 0.58
CA GLY A 52 -9.20 -30.71 1.11
C GLY A 52 -8.10 -29.88 0.46
N GLU A 53 -8.45 -28.75 -0.21
CA GLU A 53 -7.44 -27.87 -0.79
C GLU A 53 -6.52 -27.33 0.30
N ASN A 54 -5.23 -27.29 -0.03
CA ASN A 54 -4.23 -26.77 0.86
C ASN A 54 -4.55 -25.32 1.25
N LYS A 55 -4.82 -25.09 2.55
CA LYS A 55 -5.20 -23.79 3.13
C LYS A 55 -4.31 -22.63 2.69
N ILE A 56 -3.02 -22.87 2.48
CA ILE A 56 -2.06 -21.83 2.04
C ILE A 56 -2.37 -21.33 0.64
N LYS A 57 -2.69 -22.23 -0.28
CA LYS A 57 -3.09 -21.84 -1.65
C LYS A 57 -4.39 -21.06 -1.59
N LEU A 58 -5.29 -21.47 -0.69
CA LEU A 58 -6.56 -20.81 -0.47
C LEU A 58 -6.39 -19.40 0.10
N ILE A 59 -5.54 -19.20 1.10
CA ILE A 59 -5.25 -17.86 1.65
C ILE A 59 -4.53 -16.99 0.62
N LYS A 60 -3.59 -17.54 -0.14
CA LYS A 60 -2.96 -16.81 -1.24
C LYS A 60 -4.00 -16.38 -2.25
N HIS A 61 -4.91 -17.28 -2.61
CA HIS A 61 -6.05 -16.97 -3.46
C HIS A 61 -6.87 -15.86 -2.82
N VAL A 62 -7.30 -15.97 -1.55
CA VAL A 62 -8.03 -14.90 -0.87
C VAL A 62 -7.27 -13.58 -0.86
N ARG A 63 -5.96 -13.52 -0.61
CA ARG A 63 -5.21 -12.25 -0.68
C ARG A 63 -5.11 -11.67 -2.08
N ILE A 64 -4.90 -12.55 -3.05
CA ILE A 64 -4.78 -12.22 -4.46
C ILE A 64 -6.12 -11.68 -4.97
N GLU A 65 -7.21 -12.29 -4.49
CA GLU A 65 -8.58 -12.06 -4.89
C GLU A 65 -9.29 -11.04 -4.00
N THR A 66 -8.87 -10.71 -2.78
CA THR A 66 -9.57 -9.73 -1.90
C THR A 66 -8.73 -8.50 -1.61
N GLY A 67 -7.41 -8.56 -1.82
CA GLY A 67 -6.50 -7.44 -1.54
C GLY A 67 -6.42 -7.11 -0.06
N LEU A 68 -7.11 -7.89 0.76
CA LEU A 68 -6.97 -7.92 2.18
C LEU A 68 -5.52 -8.19 2.56
N GLY A 69 -5.17 -7.62 3.71
CA GLY A 69 -4.03 -8.11 4.45
C GLY A 69 -4.13 -9.64 4.55
N LEU A 70 -2.97 -10.29 4.59
CA LEU A 70 -2.90 -11.74 4.77
C LEU A 70 -3.76 -12.24 5.95
N GLU A 71 -3.93 -11.39 6.95
CA GLU A 71 -4.68 -11.65 8.17
C GLU A 71 -6.18 -11.72 7.93
N ASP A 72 -6.75 -10.67 7.35
CA ASP A 72 -8.14 -10.65 6.95
C ASP A 72 -8.45 -11.79 5.97
N ALA A 73 -7.51 -12.04 5.04
CA ALA A 73 -7.64 -13.12 4.08
C ALA A 73 -7.61 -14.52 4.71
N LYS A 74 -6.90 -14.72 5.83
CA LYS A 74 -6.88 -16.00 6.55
C LYS A 74 -8.08 -16.16 7.47
N ASN A 75 -8.42 -15.09 8.18
CA ASN A 75 -9.58 -15.05 9.06
C ASN A 75 -10.85 -15.35 8.25
N LEU A 76 -10.88 -14.94 6.98
CA LEU A 76 -11.89 -15.34 6.00
C LEU A 76 -11.96 -16.84 5.77
N VAL A 77 -10.80 -17.48 5.58
CA VAL A 77 -10.68 -18.91 5.29
C VAL A 77 -11.06 -19.78 6.48
N GLU A 78 -10.84 -19.31 7.69
CA GLU A 78 -11.13 -20.05 8.93
C GLU A 78 -12.51 -19.71 9.51
N GLY A 79 -13.30 -18.87 8.83
CA GLY A 79 -14.65 -18.47 9.23
C GLY A 79 -14.71 -17.55 10.45
N ASN A 80 -13.55 -17.13 10.97
CA ASN A 80 -13.40 -16.26 12.13
C ASN A 80 -13.09 -14.81 11.72
N TYR A 81 -13.45 -14.42 10.49
CA TYR A 81 -13.28 -13.07 9.97
C TYR A 81 -14.11 -12.08 10.77
N LYS A 82 -13.42 -11.43 11.71
CA LYS A 82 -13.92 -10.21 12.34
C LYS A 82 -13.52 -9.10 11.41
N MET A 83 -14.50 -8.39 10.86
CA MET A 83 -14.25 -7.09 10.25
C MET A 83 -13.45 -6.24 11.24
N LYS A 84 -12.15 -6.09 10.97
CA LYS A 84 -11.22 -5.28 11.71
C LYS A 84 -10.38 -4.53 10.69
N SER A 85 -10.81 -3.33 10.37
CA SER A 85 -9.84 -2.25 10.35
C SER A 85 -9.76 -1.78 11.81
N PRO A 86 -8.71 -2.11 12.62
CA PRO A 86 -7.66 -1.11 12.96
C PRO A 86 -6.42 -1.66 13.77
N ILE A 87 -5.15 -1.39 13.41
CA ILE A 87 -4.03 -1.52 14.39
C ILE A 87 -3.14 -0.26 14.38
N ALA A 88 -2.94 0.24 15.61
CA ALA A 88 -2.13 1.33 16.13
C ALA A 88 -2.72 2.76 16.07
N ASP A 89 -3.97 2.91 16.51
CA ASP A 89 -4.67 4.19 16.67
C ASP A 89 -4.04 5.26 17.57
N SER A 90 -2.94 5.03 18.29
CA SER A 90 -2.23 6.09 19.02
C SER A 90 -0.89 6.43 18.38
N ASP A 91 -0.05 5.44 18.12
CA ASP A 91 1.34 5.69 17.71
C ASP A 91 1.48 5.95 16.21
N LEU A 92 0.71 5.22 15.37
CA LEU A 92 0.58 5.61 13.96
C LEU A 92 -0.10 6.98 13.90
N LYS A 93 -1.00 7.30 14.84
CA LYS A 93 -1.62 8.61 14.88
C LYS A 93 -0.61 9.71 15.21
N GLU A 94 0.15 9.58 16.30
CA GLU A 94 1.23 10.52 16.65
C GLU A 94 2.28 10.64 15.55
N LYS A 95 2.60 9.55 14.84
CA LYS A 95 3.58 9.59 13.75
C LYS A 95 3.05 10.23 12.49
N VAL A 96 1.80 9.94 12.14
CA VAL A 96 1.08 10.62 11.06
C VAL A 96 0.98 12.11 11.39
N GLN A 97 0.70 12.44 12.65
CA GLN A 97 0.65 13.80 13.18
C GLN A 97 2.00 14.51 13.02
N GLU A 98 3.11 13.91 13.48
CA GLU A 98 4.46 14.46 13.27
C GLU A 98 4.77 14.62 11.77
N MET A 99 4.36 13.67 10.92
CA MET A 99 4.57 13.74 9.45
C MET A 99 3.73 14.84 8.78
N LEU A 100 2.53 15.09 9.30
CA LEU A 100 1.66 16.19 8.87
C LEU A 100 2.22 17.55 9.33
N GLN A 101 2.72 17.64 10.57
CA GLN A 101 3.29 18.87 11.14
C GLN A 101 4.67 19.22 10.56
N SER A 102 5.51 18.23 10.28
CA SER A 102 6.84 18.40 9.65
C SER A 102 6.79 18.78 8.17
N GLY A 103 5.60 18.85 7.56
CA GLY A 103 5.43 19.18 6.15
C GLY A 103 5.88 18.09 5.18
N THR A 104 5.99 16.83 5.66
CA THR A 104 6.42 15.67 4.85
C THR A 104 5.44 15.37 3.70
N GLY A 105 4.21 15.88 3.81
CA GLY A 105 3.17 15.87 2.78
C GLY A 105 2.30 14.62 2.84
N GLU A 106 0.99 14.82 2.77
CA GLU A 106 -0.06 13.80 3.01
C GLU A 106 0.15 12.52 2.19
N ILE A 107 0.58 12.63 0.94
CA ILE A 107 0.76 11.47 0.05
C ILE A 107 1.84 10.50 0.59
N LYS A 108 2.92 11.03 1.16
CA LYS A 108 3.97 10.19 1.75
C LYS A 108 3.52 9.60 3.07
N THR A 109 2.70 10.31 3.83
CA THR A 109 2.11 9.84 5.08
C THR A 109 1.08 8.74 4.84
N ILE A 110 0.22 8.88 3.83
CA ILE A 110 -0.75 7.86 3.44
C ILE A 110 -0.02 6.64 2.88
N LYS A 111 0.99 6.84 2.03
CA LYS A 111 1.84 5.75 1.54
C LYS A 111 2.52 5.04 2.71
N TYR A 112 3.02 5.79 3.68
CA TYR A 112 3.55 5.28 4.92
C TYR A 112 2.50 4.44 5.66
N VAL A 113 1.26 4.90 5.83
CA VAL A 113 0.22 4.12 6.51
C VAL A 113 -0.20 2.87 5.74
N ARG A 114 -0.25 2.89 4.41
CA ARG A 114 -0.53 1.68 3.62
C ARG A 114 0.55 0.64 3.74
N GLU A 115 1.78 1.11 3.66
CA GLU A 115 2.97 0.31 3.85
C GLU A 115 3.03 -0.20 5.29
N GLN A 116 2.52 0.56 6.26
CA GLN A 116 2.52 0.21 7.69
C GLN A 116 1.37 -0.71 8.10
N THR A 117 0.21 -0.66 7.46
CA THR A 117 -0.98 -1.37 7.95
C THR A 117 -1.40 -2.52 7.04
N GLY A 118 -0.83 -2.63 5.83
CA GLY A 118 -1.30 -3.61 4.83
C GLY A 118 -2.76 -3.40 4.43
N LEU A 119 -3.35 -2.33 4.96
CA LEU A 119 -4.63 -1.81 4.62
C LEU A 119 -4.54 -1.29 3.18
N GLY A 120 -5.69 -1.26 2.55
CA GLY A 120 -5.80 -0.56 1.29
C GLY A 120 -5.33 0.89 1.43
N LEU A 121 -4.99 1.51 0.30
CA LEU A 121 -4.77 2.96 0.21
C LEU A 121 -5.74 3.80 1.02
N LYS A 122 -6.98 3.33 1.06
CA LYS A 122 -8.14 3.98 1.65
C LYS A 122 -8.11 3.98 3.17
N GLU A 123 -8.08 2.81 3.76
CA GLU A 123 -8.02 2.61 5.21
C GLU A 123 -6.78 3.29 5.82
N ALA A 124 -5.69 3.31 5.07
CA ALA A 124 -4.51 4.06 5.44
C ALA A 124 -4.64 5.58 5.36
N LYS A 125 -5.45 6.12 4.44
CA LYS A 125 -5.72 7.55 4.35
C LYS A 125 -6.74 8.01 5.37
N ASP A 126 -7.80 7.23 5.57
CA ASP A 126 -8.85 7.55 6.54
C ASP A 126 -8.26 7.59 7.95
N PHE A 127 -7.30 6.71 8.24
CA PHE A 127 -6.49 6.79 9.44
C PHE A 127 -5.73 8.12 9.54
N VAL A 128 -5.20 8.61 8.42
CA VAL A 128 -4.39 9.83 8.38
C VAL A 128 -5.20 11.12 8.54
N ASP A 129 -6.35 11.19 7.91
CA ASP A 129 -7.21 12.38 7.99
C ASP A 129 -7.92 12.47 9.35
N ASN A 130 -8.27 11.31 9.95
CA ASN A 130 -8.83 11.25 11.30
C ASN A 130 -7.84 11.77 12.37
N VAL A 131 -6.54 11.56 12.16
CA VAL A 131 -5.49 12.13 13.00
C VAL A 131 -5.50 13.64 12.89
N LYS A 132 -5.44 14.14 11.66
CA LYS A 132 -5.35 15.56 11.36
C LYS A 132 -6.52 16.36 11.94
N LYS A 133 -7.74 15.84 11.79
CA LYS A 133 -8.96 16.51 12.24
C LYS A 133 -9.10 16.58 13.77
N ASN A 134 -8.57 15.58 14.48
CA ASN A 134 -8.60 15.57 15.94
C ASN A 134 -7.59 16.54 16.58
N GLU A 135 -6.67 17.10 15.81
CA GLU A 135 -5.72 18.13 16.25
C GLU A 135 -6.22 19.57 16.04
N GLU A 136 -7.17 19.77 15.14
CA GLU A 136 -7.73 21.10 14.81
C GLU A 136 -8.95 21.47 15.68
N MET A 137 -9.41 20.57 16.56
CA MET A 137 -10.49 20.76 17.54
C MET A 137 -9.93 20.97 18.95
#